data_AF-A0A7Y2ZX38-F1
#
_entry.id   AF-A0A7Y2ZX38-F1
#
_cell.length_a   1.000
_cell.length_b   1.000
_cell.length_c   1.000
_cell.angle_alpha   90.00
_cell.angle_beta   90.00
_cell.angle_gamma   90.00
#
_symmetry.space_group_name_H-M   'P 1'
#
loop_
_entity.id
_entity.type
_entity.pdbx_description
1 polymer ?
#
loop_
_entity_poly.entity_id
_entity_poly.type
_entity_poly.pdbx_seq_one_letter_code
_entity_poly.pdbx_strand_id
1 'polypeptide(L)'
;MKNELTDKELDTYSRQIVLSDIGYEGQLSLKYSKICIVGIGGLGAPSALKLTGMGIGLECFMDGLTDDDLPVCGVVGVHPSILGIISSVQVSEAVRVLTGQKPKLHNKLFYIDLRKFEFNLLDITARDTCNVCGLKPDGPPGNIEDRFYEETCARDGKRNFVLSPRARVDINPQKWHNESSDPT
;
A
#
# COMPACT_ATOMS: atom_id res chain seq x y z
N MET A 1 -13.17 23.10 3.60
CA MET A 1 -14.03 21.92 3.37
C MET A 1 -14.45 21.39 4.73
N LYS A 2 -15.69 20.92 4.92
CA LYS A 2 -16.10 20.29 6.18
C LYS A 2 -15.22 19.07 6.42
N ASN A 3 -14.58 19.02 7.58
CA ASN A 3 -13.66 17.96 8.00
C ASN A 3 -14.42 16.98 8.90
N GLU A 4 -15.55 16.46 8.40
CA GLU A 4 -16.46 15.62 9.19
C GLU A 4 -17.07 14.52 8.31
N LEU A 5 -17.46 13.41 8.95
CA LEU A 5 -18.24 12.35 8.34
C LEU A 5 -19.73 12.75 8.28
N THR A 6 -20.38 12.47 7.17
CA THR A 6 -21.83 12.61 7.02
C THR A 6 -22.58 11.51 7.79
N ASP A 7 -23.85 11.71 8.13
CA ASP A 7 -24.67 10.69 8.81
C ASP A 7 -24.69 9.35 8.07
N LYS A 8 -24.71 9.39 6.73
CA LYS A 8 -24.64 8.19 5.89
C LYS A 8 -23.28 7.49 6.01
N GLU A 9 -22.19 8.23 6.06
CA GLU A 9 -20.84 7.67 6.24
C GLU A 9 -20.67 7.11 7.66
N LEU A 10 -21.25 7.75 8.67
CA LEU A 10 -21.26 7.26 10.05
C LEU A 10 -21.96 5.91 10.16
N ASP A 11 -23.12 5.75 9.52
CA ASP A 11 -23.83 4.48 9.48
C ASP A 11 -23.03 3.41 8.71
N THR A 12 -22.53 3.76 7.53
CA THR A 12 -21.75 2.87 6.64
C THR A 12 -20.48 2.35 7.32
N TYR A 13 -19.73 3.23 8.00
CA TYR A 13 -18.44 2.90 8.62
C TYR A 13 -18.54 2.65 10.12
N SER A 14 -19.74 2.54 10.68
CA SER A 14 -20.01 2.33 12.12
C SER A 14 -19.14 1.21 12.72
N ARG A 15 -19.04 0.07 12.02
CA ARG A 15 -18.22 -1.09 12.46
C ARG A 15 -16.72 -0.81 12.46
N GLN A 16 -16.25 0.08 11.59
CA GLN A 16 -14.84 0.46 11.49
C GLN A 16 -14.51 1.50 12.57
N ILE A 17 -15.40 2.47 12.78
CA ILE A 17 -15.26 3.55 13.77
C ILE A 17 -15.17 3.00 15.20
N VAL A 18 -15.88 1.92 15.51
CA VAL A 18 -15.84 1.29 16.85
C VAL A 18 -14.50 0.61 17.14
N LEU A 19 -13.69 0.30 16.12
CA LEU A 19 -12.37 -0.32 16.33
C LEU A 19 -11.42 0.69 16.97
N SER A 20 -10.75 0.28 18.06
CA SER A 20 -9.74 1.08 18.76
C SER A 20 -8.62 1.56 17.84
N ASP A 21 -8.27 0.74 16.85
CA ASP A 21 -7.20 1.02 15.90
C ASP A 21 -7.64 1.99 14.79
N ILE A 22 -8.93 2.32 14.63
CA ILE A 22 -9.39 3.26 13.61
C ILE A 22 -10.05 4.48 14.26
N GLY A 23 -11.11 4.29 15.04
CA GLY A 23 -11.84 5.41 15.65
C GLY A 23 -12.50 6.34 14.62
N TYR A 24 -13.11 7.42 15.11
CA TYR A 24 -13.67 8.47 14.23
C TYR A 24 -12.57 9.20 13.46
N GLU A 25 -11.50 9.61 14.15
CA GLU A 25 -10.39 10.35 13.55
C GLU A 25 -9.64 9.53 12.50
N GLY A 26 -9.41 8.24 12.74
CA GLY A 26 -8.81 7.37 11.74
C GLY A 26 -9.73 7.21 10.53
N GLN A 27 -11.04 7.04 10.72
CA GLN A 27 -11.99 6.97 9.61
C GLN A 27 -12.02 8.27 8.79
N LEU A 28 -11.89 9.42 9.45
CA LEU A 28 -11.77 10.71 8.80
C LEU A 28 -10.45 10.79 8.00
N SER A 29 -9.35 10.32 8.56
CA SER A 29 -8.07 10.22 7.86
C SER A 29 -8.18 9.33 6.62
N LEU A 30 -8.83 8.17 6.72
CA LEU A 30 -9.06 7.26 5.60
C LEU A 30 -9.88 7.93 4.48
N LYS A 31 -10.95 8.65 4.83
CA LYS A 31 -11.81 9.38 3.89
C LYS A 31 -11.03 10.38 3.04
N TYR A 32 -10.09 11.11 3.64
CA TYR A 32 -9.29 12.11 2.94
C TYR A 32 -7.98 11.56 2.37
N SER A 33 -7.66 10.31 2.68
CA SER A 33 -6.50 9.61 2.12
C SER A 33 -6.74 9.21 0.68
N LYS A 34 -5.65 9.21 -0.08
CA LYS A 34 -5.60 8.80 -1.47
C LYS A 34 -4.53 7.73 -1.63
N ILE A 35 -4.88 6.62 -2.28
CA ILE A 35 -3.93 5.54 -2.57
C ILE A 35 -3.75 5.40 -4.08
N CYS A 36 -2.51 5.15 -4.50
CA CYS A 36 -2.17 4.64 -5.82
C CYS A 36 -1.93 3.13 -5.71
N ILE A 37 -2.63 2.34 -6.55
CA ILE A 37 -2.38 0.91 -6.67
C ILE A 37 -1.63 0.67 -7.97
N VAL A 38 -0.42 0.16 -7.82
CA VAL A 38 0.46 -0.21 -8.93
C VAL A 38 0.24 -1.68 -9.26
N GLY A 39 -0.41 -1.96 -10.40
CA GLY A 39 -0.78 -3.29 -10.87
C GLY A 39 -2.16 -3.77 -10.37
N ILE A 40 -3.12 -3.98 -11.29
CA ILE A 40 -4.48 -4.48 -10.99
C ILE A 40 -4.64 -5.96 -11.37
N GLY A 41 -3.72 -6.79 -10.86
CA GLY A 41 -3.75 -8.25 -11.00
C GLY A 41 -4.34 -8.96 -9.78
N GLY A 42 -3.85 -10.18 -9.52
CA GLY A 42 -4.34 -11.04 -8.43
C GLY A 42 -4.24 -10.46 -7.01
N LEU A 43 -3.33 -9.51 -6.76
CA LEU A 43 -3.20 -8.80 -5.48
C LEU A 43 -3.85 -7.42 -5.49
N GLY A 44 -3.67 -6.66 -6.56
CA GLY A 44 -4.17 -5.29 -6.66
C GLY A 44 -5.68 -5.19 -6.70
N ALA A 45 -6.35 -6.05 -7.48
CA ALA A 45 -7.81 -6.05 -7.58
C ALA A 45 -8.52 -6.31 -6.22
N PRO A 46 -8.19 -7.36 -5.44
CA PRO A 46 -8.79 -7.54 -4.12
C PRO A 46 -8.36 -6.46 -3.12
N SER A 47 -7.16 -5.88 -3.26
CA SER A 47 -6.73 -4.77 -2.41
C SER A 47 -7.57 -3.51 -2.66
N ALA A 48 -7.82 -3.18 -3.93
CA ALA A 48 -8.65 -2.05 -4.33
C ALA A 48 -10.06 -2.14 -3.72
N LEU A 49 -10.71 -3.30 -3.86
CA LEU A 49 -12.05 -3.53 -3.31
C LEU A 49 -12.08 -3.31 -1.80
N LYS A 50 -11.09 -3.83 -1.07
CA LYS A 50 -11.00 -3.69 0.38
C LYS A 50 -10.76 -2.24 0.79
N LEU A 51 -9.84 -1.53 0.13
CA LEU A 51 -9.51 -0.13 0.43
C LEU A 51 -10.72 0.79 0.19
N THR A 52 -11.44 0.61 -0.91
CA THR A 52 -12.68 1.35 -1.16
C THR A 52 -13.75 1.03 -0.10
N GLY A 53 -13.86 -0.22 0.33
CA GLY A 53 -14.75 -0.61 1.43
C GLY A 53 -14.40 0.02 2.79
N MET A 54 -13.17 0.50 2.95
CA MET A 54 -12.73 1.27 4.13
C MET A 54 -12.94 2.78 3.98
N GLY A 55 -13.59 3.21 2.89
CA GLY A 55 -13.87 4.61 2.61
C GLY A 55 -12.68 5.38 2.04
N ILE A 56 -11.62 4.68 1.60
CA ILE A 56 -10.44 5.30 1.03
C ILE A 56 -10.67 5.60 -0.46
N GLY A 57 -10.34 6.82 -0.87
CA GLY A 57 -10.34 7.21 -2.28
C GLY A 57 -9.18 6.57 -3.04
N LEU A 58 -9.48 5.94 -4.17
CA LEU A 58 -8.47 5.45 -5.11
C LEU A 58 -8.18 6.56 -6.12
N GLU A 59 -6.93 6.99 -6.19
CA GLU A 59 -6.53 8.11 -7.07
C GLU A 59 -5.99 7.61 -8.41
N CYS A 60 -5.24 6.50 -8.38
CA CYS A 60 -4.62 5.95 -9.57
C CYS A 60 -4.63 4.42 -9.57
N PHE A 61 -4.91 3.88 -10.76
CA PHE A 61 -4.75 2.48 -11.11
C PHE A 61 -3.77 2.38 -12.26
N MET A 62 -2.60 1.80 -12.02
CA MET A 62 -1.69 1.45 -13.10
C MET A 62 -1.95 0.01 -13.50
N ASP A 63 -2.68 -0.18 -14.60
CA ASP A 63 -2.79 -1.47 -15.25
C ASP A 63 -1.78 -1.55 -16.42
N GLY A 64 -1.23 -2.74 -16.67
CA GLY A 64 -0.30 -2.96 -17.78
C GLY A 64 1.20 -2.82 -17.48
N LEU A 65 1.64 -2.92 -16.23
CA LEU A 65 3.04 -3.28 -15.95
C LEU A 65 3.21 -4.77 -16.30
N THR A 66 3.83 -5.06 -17.45
CA THR A 66 4.21 -6.41 -17.82
C THR A 66 5.67 -6.64 -17.45
N ASP A 67 5.90 -7.59 -16.55
CA ASP A 67 7.22 -8.13 -16.31
C ASP A 67 7.57 -9.08 -17.46
N ASP A 68 8.14 -8.56 -18.54
CA ASP A 68 8.60 -9.41 -19.64
C ASP A 68 9.76 -10.35 -19.21
N ASP A 69 10.29 -10.18 -17.99
CA ASP A 69 11.36 -10.98 -17.38
C ASP A 69 10.94 -11.81 -16.13
N LEU A 70 9.66 -11.78 -15.68
CA LEU A 70 9.24 -12.50 -14.47
C LEU A 70 8.18 -13.58 -14.75
N PRO A 71 8.28 -14.77 -14.13
CA PRO A 71 7.24 -15.78 -14.22
C PRO A 71 5.95 -15.26 -13.57
N VAL A 72 5.00 -14.83 -14.40
CA VAL A 72 3.71 -14.33 -13.93
C VAL A 72 2.92 -15.44 -13.22
N CYS A 73 2.19 -15.06 -12.18
CA CYS A 73 1.31 -15.97 -11.43
C CYS A 73 0.24 -16.65 -12.31
N GLY A 74 -0.07 -16.07 -13.48
CA GLY A 74 -0.98 -16.66 -14.47
C GLY A 74 -0.38 -17.80 -15.30
N VAL A 75 0.95 -17.91 -15.39
CA VAL A 75 1.65 -18.94 -16.19
C VAL A 75 2.03 -20.15 -15.32
N VAL A 76 2.50 -19.90 -14.10
CA VAL A 76 2.89 -20.97 -13.16
C VAL A 76 1.71 -21.42 -12.29
N GLY A 77 0.65 -20.60 -12.23
CA GLY A 77 -0.47 -20.79 -11.33
C GLY A 77 -0.14 -20.32 -9.91
N VAL A 78 -1.14 -19.77 -9.25
CA VAL A 78 -1.06 -19.36 -7.84
C VAL A 78 -2.31 -19.80 -7.12
N HIS A 79 -2.16 -20.25 -5.87
CA HIS A 79 -3.31 -20.65 -5.07
C HIS A 79 -4.18 -19.43 -4.74
N PRO A 80 -5.48 -19.39 -5.10
CA PRO A 80 -6.30 -18.20 -4.90
C PRO A 80 -6.34 -17.68 -3.45
N SER A 81 -6.28 -18.59 -2.47
CA SER A 81 -6.26 -18.22 -1.05
C SER A 81 -5.04 -17.38 -0.66
N ILE A 82 -3.85 -17.59 -1.25
CA ILE A 82 -2.68 -16.80 -0.86
C ILE A 82 -2.85 -15.33 -1.29
N LEU A 83 -3.49 -15.10 -2.44
CA LEU A 83 -3.78 -13.76 -2.93
C LEU A 83 -4.72 -13.01 -1.98
N GLY A 84 -5.74 -13.71 -1.48
CA GLY A 84 -6.68 -13.18 -0.49
C GLY A 84 -6.00 -12.80 0.83
N ILE A 85 -5.12 -13.67 1.33
CA ILE A 85 -4.39 -13.43 2.59
C ILE A 85 -3.42 -12.26 2.44
N ILE A 86 -2.54 -12.30 1.43
CA ILE A 86 -1.52 -11.28 1.22
C ILE A 86 -2.16 -9.91 0.94
N SER A 87 -3.20 -9.85 0.12
CA SER A 87 -3.92 -8.58 -0.11
C SER A 87 -4.55 -8.03 1.18
N SER A 88 -5.13 -8.88 2.04
CA SER A 88 -5.65 -8.42 3.34
C SER A 88 -4.56 -7.83 4.22
N VAL A 89 -3.38 -8.46 4.25
CA VAL A 89 -2.24 -7.99 5.04
C VAL A 89 -1.71 -6.66 4.49
N GLN A 90 -1.54 -6.54 3.16
CA GLN A 90 -1.14 -5.29 2.51
C GLN A 90 -2.09 -4.14 2.82
N VAL A 91 -3.40 -4.39 2.73
CA VAL A 91 -4.43 -3.39 3.06
C VAL A 91 -4.39 -3.02 4.53
N SER A 92 -4.23 -4.00 5.43
CA SER A 92 -4.14 -3.73 6.86
C SER A 92 -2.94 -2.84 7.20
N GLU A 93 -1.78 -3.08 6.60
CA GLU A 93 -0.60 -2.24 6.82
C GLU A 93 -0.77 -0.84 6.22
N ALA A 94 -1.39 -0.72 5.03
CA ALA A 94 -1.70 0.57 4.44
C ALA A 94 -2.64 1.40 5.34
N VAL A 95 -3.67 0.78 5.91
CA VAL A 95 -4.59 1.43 6.85
C VAL A 95 -3.85 1.92 8.08
N ARG A 96 -2.92 1.13 8.63
CA ARG A 96 -2.09 1.57 9.77
C ARG A 96 -1.31 2.84 9.41
N VAL A 97 -0.65 2.85 8.25
CA VAL A 97 0.07 4.05 7.78
C VAL A 97 -0.87 5.26 7.67
N LEU A 98 -2.01 5.10 6.99
CA LEU A 98 -2.96 6.19 6.75
C LEU A 98 -3.64 6.71 8.00
N THR A 99 -3.78 5.88 9.03
CA THR A 99 -4.31 6.28 10.33
C THR A 99 -3.20 6.73 11.30
N GLY A 100 -1.97 6.91 10.81
CA GLY A 100 -0.85 7.45 11.58
C GLY A 100 -0.15 6.45 12.49
N GLN A 101 -0.49 5.17 12.40
CA GLN A 101 0.11 4.09 13.18
C GLN A 101 1.39 3.56 12.52
N LYS A 102 2.27 2.98 13.35
CA LYS A 102 3.45 2.23 12.87
C LYS A 102 3.01 0.91 12.21
N PRO A 103 3.46 0.61 10.97
CA PRO A 103 3.26 -0.69 10.33
C PRO A 103 3.84 -1.81 11.18
N LYS A 104 3.13 -2.93 11.32
CA LYS A 104 3.60 -4.09 12.09
C LYS A 104 4.68 -4.85 11.34
N LEU A 105 4.71 -4.74 10.01
CA LEU A 105 5.68 -5.38 9.12
C LEU A 105 6.84 -4.46 8.75
N HIS A 106 7.00 -3.31 9.41
CA HIS A 106 8.18 -2.47 9.20
C HIS A 106 9.47 -3.25 9.50
N ASN A 107 10.42 -3.24 8.55
CA ASN A 107 11.68 -4.02 8.58
C ASN A 107 11.48 -5.54 8.79
N LYS A 108 10.35 -6.09 8.36
CA LYS A 108 10.07 -7.53 8.43
C LYS A 108 9.66 -8.07 7.07
N LEU A 109 10.16 -9.24 6.73
CA LEU A 109 9.67 -10.06 5.64
C LEU A 109 8.64 -11.04 6.20
N PHE A 110 7.39 -10.86 5.79
CA PHE A 110 6.30 -11.78 6.11
C PHE A 110 6.23 -12.88 5.04
N TYR A 111 6.34 -14.14 5.49
CA TYR A 111 6.41 -15.32 4.64
C TYR A 111 5.34 -16.34 5.05
N ILE A 112 4.66 -16.92 4.07
CA ILE A 112 3.62 -17.94 4.28
C ILE A 112 3.96 -19.17 3.45
N ASP A 113 4.02 -20.34 4.09
CA ASP A 113 4.01 -21.64 3.39
C ASP A 113 2.66 -22.32 3.61
N LEU A 114 1.81 -22.33 2.57
CA LEU A 114 0.49 -22.95 2.64
C LEU A 114 0.53 -24.49 2.69
N ARG A 115 1.63 -25.13 2.26
CA ARG A 115 1.74 -26.59 2.30
C ARG A 115 2.00 -27.08 3.72
N LYS A 116 2.75 -26.30 4.49
CA LYS A 116 3.06 -26.57 5.90
C LYS A 116 2.10 -25.84 6.86
N PHE A 117 1.29 -24.92 6.35
CA PHE A 117 0.44 -24.02 7.13
C PHE A 117 1.24 -23.19 8.14
N GLU A 118 2.36 -22.62 7.69
CA GLU A 118 3.27 -21.83 8.51
C GLU A 118 3.24 -20.36 8.12
N PHE A 119 3.30 -19.49 9.14
CA PHE A 119 3.35 -18.04 9.02
C PHE A 119 4.59 -17.55 9.76
N ASN A 120 5.55 -16.99 9.02
CA ASN A 120 6.85 -16.61 9.55
C ASN A 120 7.11 -15.11 9.34
N LEU A 121 7.77 -14.50 10.31
CA LEU A 121 8.30 -13.14 10.23
C LEU A 121 9.81 -13.20 10.35
N LEU A 122 10.51 -12.62 9.39
CA LEU A 122 11.96 -12.53 9.37
C LEU A 122 12.36 -11.07 9.45
N ASP A 123 13.20 -10.70 10.40
CA ASP A 123 13.75 -9.35 10.47
C ASP A 123 14.71 -9.11 9.30
N ILE A 124 14.57 -7.97 8.64
CA ILE A 124 15.42 -7.54 7.54
C ILE A 124 16.08 -6.21 7.87
N THR A 125 17.34 -6.06 7.47
CA THR A 125 18.10 -4.83 7.63
C THR A 125 18.61 -4.38 6.27
N ALA A 126 18.72 -3.06 6.09
CA ALA A 126 19.39 -2.50 4.93
C ALA A 126 20.84 -3.00 4.87
N ARG A 127 21.36 -3.17 3.65
CA ARG A 127 22.79 -3.44 3.43
C ARG A 127 23.53 -2.13 3.22
N ASP A 128 24.59 -1.92 3.96
CA ASP A 128 25.43 -0.71 3.84
C ASP A 128 25.98 -0.50 2.42
N THR A 129 26.20 -1.60 1.69
CA THR A 129 26.72 -1.61 0.32
C THR A 129 25.63 -1.52 -0.76
N CYS A 130 24.36 -1.31 -0.40
CA CYS A 130 23.28 -1.18 -1.37
C CYS A 130 23.41 0.14 -2.13
N ASN A 131 23.36 0.09 -3.46
CA ASN A 131 23.44 1.28 -4.30
C ASN A 131 22.17 2.14 -4.34
N VAL A 132 21.09 1.68 -3.72
CA VAL A 132 19.81 2.41 -3.60
C VAL A 132 19.65 3.00 -2.20
N CYS A 133 19.80 2.18 -1.15
CA CYS A 133 19.52 2.58 0.24
C CYS A 133 20.70 2.42 1.21
N GLY A 134 21.90 2.09 0.71
CA GLY A 134 23.10 1.96 1.52
C GLY A 134 23.75 3.30 1.87
N LEU A 135 24.94 3.24 2.47
CA LEU A 135 25.67 4.43 2.93
C LEU A 135 26.15 5.33 1.78
N LYS A 136 26.29 4.78 0.57
CA LYS A 136 26.77 5.47 -0.62
C LYS A 136 25.94 5.06 -1.86
N PRO A 137 24.72 5.57 -2.02
CA PRO A 137 23.90 5.29 -3.19
C PRO A 137 24.53 5.86 -4.47
N ASP A 138 24.21 5.26 -5.63
CA ASP A 138 24.77 5.59 -6.94
C ASP A 138 24.31 6.97 -7.48
N GLY A 139 23.51 7.70 -6.71
CA GLY A 139 23.07 9.06 -7.01
C GLY A 139 22.05 9.57 -5.99
N PRO A 140 21.70 10.86 -6.04
CA PRO A 140 20.55 11.37 -5.29
C PRO A 140 19.26 10.69 -5.80
N PRO A 141 18.21 10.58 -4.97
CA PRO A 141 16.90 10.17 -5.44
C PRO A 141 16.48 11.01 -6.65
N GLY A 142 15.95 10.36 -7.68
CA GLY A 142 15.41 11.07 -8.84
C GLY A 142 14.34 12.08 -8.41
N ASN A 143 14.33 13.26 -9.02
CA ASN A 143 13.28 14.23 -8.78
C ASN A 143 11.98 13.72 -9.41
N ILE A 144 10.98 13.41 -8.58
CA ILE A 144 9.66 12.99 -9.06
C ILE A 144 8.87 14.27 -9.37
N GLU A 145 8.79 14.63 -10.65
CA GLU A 145 7.89 15.70 -11.11
C GLU A 145 6.43 15.28 -10.87
N ASP A 146 5.70 16.02 -10.04
CA ASP A 146 4.27 15.79 -9.83
C ASP A 146 3.49 16.19 -11.08
N ARG A 147 3.26 15.21 -11.97
CA ARG A 147 2.38 15.37 -13.13
C ARG A 147 0.96 15.03 -12.71
N PHE A 148 0.11 16.05 -12.58
CA PHE A 148 -1.31 15.88 -12.24
C PHE A 148 -2.02 14.89 -13.19
N TYR A 149 -1.60 14.88 -14.45
CA TYR A 149 -2.03 13.91 -15.43
C TYR A 149 -0.82 13.43 -16.24
N GLU A 150 -0.76 12.14 -16.49
CA GLU A 150 0.22 11.54 -17.40
C GLU A 150 -0.50 10.55 -18.32
N GLU A 151 -0.37 10.76 -19.62
CA GLU A 151 -0.84 9.80 -20.62
C GLU A 151 0.26 8.76 -20.79
N THR A 152 -0.09 7.51 -20.49
CA THR A 152 0.80 6.36 -20.65
C THR A 152 0.23 5.47 -21.75
N CYS A 153 1.13 4.82 -22.50
CA CYS A 153 0.74 3.81 -23.47
C CYS A 153 0.47 2.50 -22.71
N ALA A 154 -0.79 2.05 -22.69
CA ALA A 154 -1.11 0.71 -22.26
C ALA A 154 -0.97 -0.29 -23.42
N ARG A 155 -1.01 -1.58 -23.09
CA ARG A 155 -0.92 -2.66 -24.07
C ARG A 155 -1.98 -2.53 -25.17
N ASP A 156 -1.63 -2.97 -26.37
CA ASP A 156 -2.40 -2.84 -27.61
C ASP A 156 -2.62 -1.39 -28.06
N GLY A 157 -1.77 -0.46 -27.62
CA GLY A 157 -1.82 0.95 -28.01
C GLY A 157 -3.00 1.71 -27.41
N LYS A 158 -3.61 1.17 -26.35
CA LYS A 158 -4.69 1.86 -25.64
C LYS A 158 -4.13 2.99 -24.80
N ARG A 159 -4.82 4.13 -24.80
CA ARG A 159 -4.47 5.27 -23.94
C ARG A 159 -4.84 4.95 -22.50
N ASN A 160 -3.89 5.08 -21.59
CA ASN A 160 -4.12 5.03 -20.16
C ASN A 160 -3.77 6.39 -19.54
N PHE A 161 -4.54 6.82 -18.54
CA PHE A 161 -4.35 8.09 -17.86
C PHE A 161 -4.01 7.85 -16.40
N VAL A 162 -2.82 8.28 -16.00
CA VAL A 162 -2.36 8.29 -14.61
C VAL A 162 -2.69 9.67 -14.04
N LEU A 163 -3.57 9.72 -13.05
CA LEU A 163 -3.89 10.94 -12.33
C LEU A 163 -3.11 10.95 -11.02
N SER A 164 -2.17 11.87 -10.87
CA SER A 164 -1.40 11.99 -9.63
C SER A 164 -2.18 12.82 -8.60
N PRO A 165 -2.17 12.44 -7.30
CA PRO A 165 -2.84 13.19 -6.25
C PRO A 165 -2.39 14.65 -6.21
N ARG A 166 -3.34 15.59 -6.05
CA ARG A 166 -3.03 17.02 -5.80
C ARG A 166 -2.43 17.30 -4.41
N ALA A 167 -2.54 16.35 -3.49
CA ALA A 167 -2.00 16.44 -2.14
C ALA A 167 -1.16 15.18 -1.88
N ARG A 168 0.13 15.36 -1.60
CA ARG A 168 1.00 14.27 -1.14
C ARG A 168 0.74 14.03 0.34
N VAL A 169 0.55 12.76 0.69
CA VAL A 169 0.74 12.31 2.07
C VAL A 169 2.23 12.03 2.21
N ASP A 170 2.94 12.91 2.91
CA ASP A 170 4.35 12.67 3.22
C ASP A 170 4.45 11.54 4.24
N ILE A 171 4.70 10.34 3.73
CA ILE A 171 5.13 9.21 4.55
C ILE A 171 6.60 9.48 4.87
N ASN A 172 6.92 9.77 6.12
CA ASN A 172 8.31 9.83 6.61
C ASN A 172 8.65 8.48 7.25
N PRO A 173 9.32 7.54 6.55
CA PRO A 173 9.64 6.23 7.10
C PRO A 173 10.69 6.32 8.23
N GLN A 174 11.51 7.39 8.26
CA GLN A 174 12.49 7.61 9.32
C GLN A 174 11.83 7.86 10.68
N LYS A 175 10.58 8.33 10.70
CA LYS A 175 9.78 8.46 11.92
C LYS A 175 9.78 7.15 12.72
N TRP A 176 9.68 6.00 12.04
CA TRP A 176 9.58 4.70 12.69
C TRP A 176 10.91 3.98 12.92
N HIS A 177 11.99 4.43 12.26
CA HIS A 177 13.35 3.92 12.48
C HIS A 177 13.94 4.35 13.83
N ASN A 178 13.63 5.57 14.29
CA ASN A 178 14.18 6.07 15.56
C ASN A 178 13.46 5.47 16.80
N GLU A 179 12.23 4.99 16.64
CA GLU A 179 11.43 4.33 17.69
C GLU A 179 11.82 2.86 17.92
N SER A 180 12.68 2.25 17.09
CA SER A 180 13.20 0.88 17.28
C SER A 180 14.45 0.80 18.17
N SER A 181 14.81 1.90 18.84
CA SER A 181 15.95 1.95 19.76
C SER A 181 15.60 1.65 21.22
N ASP A 182 14.37 1.20 21.52
CA ASP A 182 14.00 0.71 22.85
C ASP A 182 14.17 -0.82 22.93
N PRO A 183 15.18 -1.33 23.67
CA PRO A 183 15.34 -2.75 23.93
C PRO A 183 14.48 -3.12 25.15
N THR A 184 13.36 -3.80 24.92
CA THR A 184 12.76 -4.67 25.94
C THR A 184 13.08 -6.11 25.61
#